data_AF-A0AAW9PNU3-F1
#
_entry.id   AF-A0AAW9PNU3-F1
#
_cell.length_a   1.000
_cell.length_b   1.000
_cell.length_c   1.000
_cell.angle_alpha   90.00
_cell.angle_beta   90.00
_cell.angle_gamma   90.00
#
_symmetry.space_group_name_H-M   'P 1'
#
loop_
_entity.id
_entity.type
_entity.pdbx_description
1 polymer ?
#
loop_
_entity_poly.entity_id
_entity_poly.type
_entity_poly.pdbx_seq_one_letter_code
_entity_poly.pdbx_strand_id
1 'polypeptide(L)'
;MMNNKTLIKEVDELKDVLSKGDAEIPSFWVCMWPGLCLVIWNIFCALISVRSEYYDVKYIFWVLIFPGAVGLILLLGVANARSLFLSVPKSFREKSVIYRFFSKKLLAYAFAYMMIIMALAIYNRFFYDSPFPYAFMVLLTTIFFGFVMNLDFGRYQLSLLTSVLSTLKGNVVEN
;
A
#
# COMPACT_ATOMS: atom_id res chain seq x y z
N MET A 1 12.43 -20.46 1.80
CA MET A 1 11.03 -20.81 1.53
C MET A 1 10.26 -20.66 2.83
N MET A 2 9.23 -19.81 2.88
CA MET A 2 8.44 -19.60 4.10
C MET A 2 7.60 -20.86 4.34
N ASN A 3 7.80 -21.53 5.48
CA ASN A 3 7.12 -22.78 5.78
C ASN A 3 5.99 -22.51 6.79
N ASN A 4 4.82 -23.15 6.63
CA ASN A 4 3.66 -22.88 7.49
C ASN A 4 3.96 -23.07 8.98
N LYS A 5 4.88 -24.00 9.31
CA LYS A 5 5.35 -24.23 10.69
C LYS A 5 6.10 -23.04 11.28
N THR A 6 6.91 -22.35 10.47
CA THR A 6 7.62 -21.13 10.90
C THR A 6 6.63 -19.99 11.11
N LEU A 7 5.60 -19.90 10.27
CA LEU A 7 4.57 -18.88 10.38
C LEU A 7 3.71 -19.05 11.64
N ILE A 8 3.28 -20.27 11.95
CA ILE A 8 2.53 -20.56 13.19
C ILE A 8 3.40 -20.26 14.42
N LYS A 9 4.68 -20.65 14.40
CA LYS A 9 5.60 -20.39 15.52
C LYS A 9 5.83 -18.90 15.75
N GLU A 10 6.03 -18.10 14.70
CA GLU A 10 6.18 -16.64 14.85
C GLU A 10 4.87 -15.98 15.32
N VAL A 11 3.69 -16.52 14.95
CA VAL A 11 2.39 -16.03 15.44
C VAL A 11 2.18 -16.35 16.92
N ASP A 12 2.57 -17.54 17.39
CA ASP A 12 2.50 -17.92 18.80
C ASP A 12 3.50 -17.12 19.67
N GLU A 13 4.72 -16.94 19.17
CA GLU A 13 5.72 -16.08 19.82
C GLU A 13 5.26 -14.61 19.89
N LEU A 14 4.61 -14.12 18.83
CA LEU A 14 4.00 -12.80 18.81
C LEU A 14 2.86 -12.71 19.83
N LYS A 15 1.99 -13.73 19.94
CA LYS A 15 0.93 -13.78 20.95
C LYS A 15 1.48 -13.71 22.38
N ASP A 16 2.56 -14.42 22.67
CA ASP A 16 3.21 -14.41 24.00
C ASP A 16 3.82 -13.05 24.36
N VAL A 17 4.48 -12.38 23.39
CA VAL A 17 5.04 -11.04 23.61
C VAL A 17 3.97 -9.95 23.70
N LEU A 18 2.87 -10.11 22.97
CA LEU A 18 1.74 -9.19 23.06
C LEU A 18 0.95 -9.36 24.37
N SER A 19 0.85 -10.58 24.92
CA SER A 19 0.29 -10.81 26.26
C SER A 19 1.08 -10.14 27.38
N LYS A 20 2.33 -9.72 27.11
CA LYS A 20 3.18 -8.98 28.05
C LYS A 20 3.00 -7.46 28.00
N GLY A 21 2.16 -6.93 27.10
CA GLY A 21 1.77 -5.52 27.08
C GLY A 21 2.67 -4.56 26.27
N ASP A 22 3.66 -5.07 25.53
CA ASP A 22 4.64 -4.24 24.79
C ASP A 22 4.12 -3.71 23.43
N ALA A 23 2.90 -3.15 23.39
CA ALA A 23 2.37 -2.51 22.19
C ALA A 23 2.89 -1.07 22.08
N GLU A 24 3.90 -0.85 21.24
CA GLU A 24 4.38 0.51 20.92
C GLU A 24 3.37 1.24 20.02
N ILE A 25 2.90 2.42 20.43
CA ILE A 25 2.06 3.30 19.61
C ILE A 25 2.90 3.86 18.46
N PRO A 26 2.58 3.55 17.18
CA PRO A 26 3.38 4.00 16.07
C PRO A 26 3.12 5.48 15.73
N SER A 27 4.18 6.21 15.40
CA SER A 27 4.08 7.60 14.95
C SER A 27 3.38 7.70 13.60
N PHE A 28 2.36 8.56 13.51
CA PHE A 28 1.50 8.75 12.33
C PHE A 28 2.28 9.08 11.04
N TRP A 29 3.34 9.89 11.15
CA TRP A 29 4.16 10.34 10.01
C TRP A 29 4.95 9.22 9.32
N VAL A 30 5.52 8.28 10.07
CA VAL A 30 6.27 7.12 9.53
C VAL A 30 5.34 6.18 8.76
N CYS A 31 4.07 6.16 9.15
CA CYS A 31 3.04 5.38 8.49
C CYS A 31 2.62 6.01 7.15
N MET A 32 2.52 7.33 7.11
CA MET A 32 1.95 8.08 5.99
C MET A 32 2.96 8.37 4.86
N TRP A 33 4.24 8.54 5.19
CA TRP A 33 5.32 8.88 4.24
C TRP A 33 5.34 8.03 2.94
N PRO A 34 5.32 6.68 2.98
CA PRO A 34 5.36 5.89 1.76
C PRO A 34 4.10 6.03 0.90
N GLY A 35 2.93 6.26 1.50
CA GLY A 35 1.70 6.53 0.77
C GLY A 35 1.74 7.90 0.09
N LEU A 36 2.30 8.90 0.76
CA LEU A 36 2.54 10.24 0.21
C LEU A 36 3.45 10.20 -1.03
N CYS A 37 4.53 9.43 -1.00
CA CYS A 37 5.39 9.23 -2.17
C CYS A 37 4.61 8.70 -3.38
N LEU A 38 3.69 7.74 -3.18
CA LEU A 38 2.86 7.20 -4.25
C LEU A 38 1.86 8.22 -4.80
N VAL A 39 1.26 9.06 -3.94
CA VAL A 39 0.36 10.14 -4.37
C VAL A 39 1.11 11.13 -5.26
N ILE A 40 2.27 11.61 -4.79
CA ILE A 40 3.11 12.55 -5.53
C ILE A 40 3.54 11.94 -6.87
N TRP A 41 3.90 10.66 -6.89
CA TRP A 41 4.27 9.95 -8.11
C TRP A 41 3.11 9.85 -9.12
N ASN A 42 1.89 9.53 -8.66
CA ASN A 42 0.72 9.48 -9.55
C ASN A 42 0.40 10.86 -10.15
N ILE A 43 0.49 11.92 -9.35
CA ILE A 43 0.32 13.30 -9.82
C ILE A 43 1.40 13.65 -10.86
N PHE A 44 2.66 13.30 -10.59
CA PHE A 44 3.76 13.53 -11.52
C PHE A 44 3.57 12.80 -12.86
N CYS A 45 3.17 11.53 -12.83
CA CYS A 45 2.87 10.76 -14.04
C CYS A 45 1.67 11.34 -14.80
N ALA A 46 0.65 11.83 -14.09
CA ALA A 46 -0.51 12.46 -14.70
C ALA A 46 -0.15 13.75 -15.45
N LEU A 47 0.76 14.56 -14.89
CA LEU A 47 1.26 15.76 -15.56
C LEU A 47 2.03 15.42 -16.85
N ILE A 48 2.82 14.34 -16.85
CA ILE A 48 3.58 13.90 -18.04
C ILE A 48 2.66 13.34 -19.13
N SER A 49 1.53 12.74 -18.74
CA SER A 49 0.60 12.00 -19.62
C SER A 49 -0.15 12.87 -20.64
N VAL A 50 -0.22 14.19 -20.44
CA VAL A 50 -0.98 15.10 -21.29
C VAL A 50 -0.16 16.35 -21.64
N ARG A 51 -0.44 16.94 -22.81
CA ARG A 51 0.15 18.23 -23.20
C ARG A 51 -0.40 19.38 -22.35
N SER A 52 0.35 20.48 -22.29
CA SER A 52 0.03 21.65 -21.48
C SER A 52 -1.30 22.32 -21.83
N GLU A 53 -1.80 22.08 -23.04
CA GLU A 53 -3.10 22.56 -23.53
C GLU A 53 -4.29 21.99 -22.73
N TYR A 54 -4.12 20.82 -22.09
CA TYR A 54 -5.15 20.17 -21.28
C TYR A 54 -5.10 20.56 -19.79
N TYR A 55 -4.25 21.51 -19.39
CA TYR A 55 -4.27 22.05 -18.02
C TYR A 55 -5.34 23.12 -17.80
N ASP A 56 -6.20 23.36 -18.79
CA ASP A 56 -7.36 24.23 -18.62
C ASP A 56 -8.31 23.68 -17.54
N VAL A 57 -9.01 24.59 -16.84
CA VAL A 57 -9.90 24.31 -15.70
C VAL A 57 -10.98 23.29 -16.06
N LYS A 58 -11.36 23.20 -17.35
CA LYS A 58 -12.31 22.22 -17.87
C LYS A 58 -11.86 20.76 -17.72
N TYR A 59 -10.54 20.49 -17.78
CA TYR A 59 -10.00 19.14 -17.78
C TYR A 59 -9.20 18.80 -16.52
N ILE A 60 -8.92 19.80 -15.66
CA ILE A 60 -8.12 19.64 -14.45
C ILE A 60 -8.64 18.54 -13.50
N PHE A 61 -9.96 18.31 -13.49
CA PHE A 61 -10.56 17.22 -12.71
C PHE A 61 -10.06 15.85 -13.16
N TRP A 62 -10.05 15.60 -14.47
CA TRP A 62 -9.63 14.32 -15.05
C TRP A 62 -8.10 14.17 -15.08
N VAL A 63 -7.38 15.28 -15.27
CA VAL A 63 -5.91 15.29 -15.32
C VAL A 63 -5.30 15.12 -13.94
N LEU A 64 -5.81 15.81 -12.91
CA LEU A 64 -5.11 15.99 -11.64
C LEU A 64 -5.89 15.42 -10.45
N ILE A 65 -7.17 15.79 -10.33
CA ILE A 65 -7.98 15.44 -9.16
C ILE A 65 -8.25 13.92 -9.14
N PHE A 66 -8.59 13.33 -10.28
CA PHE A 66 -8.92 11.91 -10.34
C PHE A 66 -7.72 10.99 -10.05
N PRO A 67 -6.55 11.14 -10.71
CA PRO A 67 -5.36 10.35 -10.36
C PRO A 67 -4.88 10.62 -8.93
N GLY A 68 -4.99 11.86 -8.46
CA GLY A 68 -4.69 12.23 -7.08
C GLY A 68 -5.60 11.54 -6.06
N ALA A 69 -6.91 11.47 -6.33
CA ALA A 69 -7.88 10.78 -5.48
C ALA A 69 -7.63 9.27 -5.43
N VAL A 70 -7.31 8.64 -6.56
CA VAL A 70 -6.90 7.22 -6.59
C VAL A 70 -5.62 7.01 -5.77
N GLY A 71 -4.65 7.92 -5.91
CA GLY A 71 -3.45 7.95 -5.07
C GLY A 71 -3.77 8.06 -3.57
N LEU A 72 -4.76 8.89 -3.18
CA LEU A 72 -5.18 9.05 -1.79
C LEU A 72 -5.82 7.78 -1.23
N ILE A 73 -6.63 7.08 -2.01
CA ILE A 73 -7.21 5.79 -1.61
C ILE A 73 -6.08 4.77 -1.35
N LEU A 74 -5.07 4.74 -2.23
CA LEU A 74 -3.89 3.91 -2.03
C LEU A 74 -3.10 4.32 -0.78
N LEU A 75 -2.95 5.61 -0.51
CA LEU A 75 -2.32 6.11 0.71
C LEU A 75 -3.05 5.61 1.96
N LEU A 76 -4.39 5.71 2.00
CA LEU A 76 -5.18 5.22 3.14
C LEU A 76 -5.04 3.71 3.30
N GLY A 77 -5.04 2.95 2.21
CA GLY A 77 -4.79 1.50 2.25
C GLY A 77 -3.41 1.15 2.81
N VAL A 78 -2.36 1.84 2.34
CA VAL A 78 -0.97 1.63 2.79
C VAL A 78 -0.80 2.08 4.25
N ALA A 79 -1.41 3.19 4.66
CA ALA A 79 -1.36 3.69 6.03
C ALA A 79 -2.12 2.77 7.00
N ASN A 80 -3.27 2.23 6.59
CA ASN A 80 -3.99 1.26 7.40
C ASN A 80 -3.19 -0.04 7.56
N ALA A 81 -2.58 -0.55 6.47
CA ALA A 81 -1.72 -1.71 6.55
C ALA A 81 -0.49 -1.44 7.44
N ARG A 82 0.23 -0.33 7.21
CA ARG A 82 1.42 0.00 7.99
C ARG A 82 1.13 0.30 9.45
N SER A 83 0.02 0.94 9.79
CA SER A 83 -0.32 1.17 11.20
C SER A 83 -0.51 -0.14 11.95
N LEU A 84 -1.15 -1.12 11.31
CA LEU A 84 -1.29 -2.49 11.82
C LEU A 84 0.06 -3.21 11.95
N PHE A 85 0.97 -3.02 10.99
CA PHE A 85 2.31 -3.62 11.06
C PHE A 85 3.22 -2.94 12.09
N LEU A 86 3.07 -1.63 12.31
CA LEU A 86 3.92 -0.85 13.21
C LEU A 86 3.46 -0.92 14.68
N SER A 87 2.22 -1.35 14.96
CA SER A 87 1.74 -1.61 16.33
C SER A 87 2.39 -2.83 16.98
N VAL A 88 3.16 -3.61 16.21
CA VAL A 88 3.93 -4.74 16.71
C VAL A 88 5.27 -4.25 17.27
N PRO A 89 5.74 -4.73 18.44
CA PRO A 89 7.00 -4.28 19.03
C PRO A 89 8.21 -4.43 18.08
N LYS A 90 9.10 -3.43 18.09
CA LYS A 90 10.30 -3.38 17.23
C LYS A 90 11.20 -4.61 17.37
N SER A 91 11.33 -5.14 18.58
CA SER A 91 12.13 -6.34 18.89
C SER A 91 11.67 -7.56 18.09
N PHE A 92 10.37 -7.70 17.84
CA PHE A 92 9.81 -8.74 16.97
C PHE A 92 9.95 -8.41 15.49
N ARG A 93 9.75 -7.15 15.10
CA ARG A 93 9.86 -6.71 13.70
C ARG A 93 11.26 -6.89 13.12
N GLU A 94 12.30 -6.65 13.90
CA GLU A 94 13.68 -6.77 13.42
C GLU A 94 14.17 -8.22 13.39
N LYS A 95 13.65 -9.07 14.28
CA LYS A 95 14.06 -10.48 14.40
C LYS A 95 13.29 -11.41 13.47
N SER A 96 12.05 -11.05 13.12
CA SER A 96 11.16 -11.88 12.30
C SER A 96 11.54 -11.89 10.82
N VAL A 97 11.62 -13.08 10.25
CA VAL A 97 11.92 -13.27 8.83
C VAL A 97 10.70 -12.90 7.98
N ILE A 98 9.49 -13.08 8.54
CA ILE A 98 8.21 -12.82 7.87
C ILE A 98 8.05 -11.32 7.57
N TYR A 99 8.34 -10.44 8.55
CA TYR A 99 8.21 -8.99 8.35
C TYR A 99 9.20 -8.45 7.33
N ARG A 100 10.44 -8.96 7.34
CA ARG A 100 11.45 -8.60 6.34
C ARG A 100 11.08 -9.08 4.94
N PHE A 101 10.51 -10.29 4.83
CA PHE A 101 10.02 -10.83 3.57
C PHE A 101 8.84 -9.99 3.02
N PHE A 102 7.87 -9.69 3.88
CA PHE A 102 6.69 -8.92 3.51
C PHE A 102 7.03 -7.48 3.09
N SER A 103 7.90 -6.81 3.85
CA SER A 103 8.34 -5.44 3.53
C SER A 103 9.05 -5.37 2.17
N LYS A 104 9.92 -6.34 1.86
CA LYS A 104 10.59 -6.42 0.55
C LYS A 104 9.60 -6.69 -0.59
N LYS A 105 8.64 -7.59 -0.37
CA LYS A 105 7.62 -7.91 -1.38
C LYS A 105 6.70 -6.72 -1.66
N LEU A 106 6.25 -6.04 -0.60
CA LEU A 106 5.46 -4.82 -0.69
C LEU A 106 6.20 -3.71 -1.43
N LEU A 107 7.50 -3.52 -1.14
CA LEU A 107 8.33 -2.55 -1.86
C LEU A 107 8.46 -2.90 -3.34
N ALA A 108 8.63 -4.19 -3.67
CA ALA A 108 8.66 -4.66 -5.06
C ALA A 108 7.32 -4.40 -5.79
N TYR A 109 6.18 -4.64 -5.13
CA TYR A 109 4.86 -4.31 -5.69
C TYR A 109 4.68 -2.81 -5.90
N ALA A 110 5.09 -1.97 -4.94
CA ALA A 110 5.05 -0.52 -5.08
C ALA A 110 5.91 -0.04 -6.25
N PHE A 111 7.12 -0.58 -6.40
CA PHE A 111 8.02 -0.25 -7.50
C PHE A 111 7.46 -0.70 -8.85
N ALA A 112 6.93 -1.93 -8.94
CA ALA A 112 6.28 -2.43 -10.15
C ALA A 112 5.07 -1.56 -10.56
N TYR A 113 4.24 -1.16 -9.58
CA TYR A 113 3.13 -0.26 -9.80
C TYR A 113 3.59 1.10 -10.35
N MET A 114 4.62 1.72 -9.73
CA MET A 114 5.18 3.00 -10.19
C MET A 114 5.70 2.93 -11.63
N MET A 115 6.36 1.83 -12.00
CA MET A 115 6.87 1.61 -13.36
C MET A 115 5.74 1.45 -14.39
N ILE A 116 4.67 0.72 -14.05
CA ILE A 116 3.53 0.51 -14.95
C ILE A 116 2.74 1.80 -15.15
N ILE A 117 2.50 2.57 -14.08
CA ILE A 117 1.82 3.88 -14.19
C ILE A 117 2.63 4.85 -15.05
N MET A 118 3.96 4.85 -14.92
CA MET A 118 4.82 5.66 -15.78
C MET A 118 4.76 5.21 -17.25
N ALA A 119 4.77 3.89 -17.52
CA ALA A 119 4.62 3.37 -18.87
C ALA A 119 3.25 3.72 -19.49
N LEU A 120 2.18 3.66 -18.70
CA LEU A 120 0.83 4.06 -19.10
C LEU A 120 0.74 5.56 -19.40
N ALA A 121 1.42 6.41 -18.62
CA ALA A 121 1.47 7.85 -18.90
C ALA A 121 2.15 8.15 -20.25
N ILE A 122 3.26 7.47 -20.54
CA ILE A 122 3.96 7.61 -21.83
C ILE A 122 3.06 7.07 -22.96
N TYR A 123 2.44 5.91 -22.79
CA TYR A 123 1.55 5.32 -23.79
C TYR A 123 0.35 6.23 -24.10
N ASN A 124 -0.29 6.80 -23.08
CA ASN A 124 -1.40 7.73 -23.28
C ASN A 124 -0.96 8.97 -24.06
N ARG A 125 0.22 9.51 -23.76
CA ARG A 125 0.78 10.67 -24.48
C ARG A 125 1.00 10.40 -25.96
N PHE A 126 1.44 9.20 -26.33
CA PHE A 126 1.73 8.87 -27.74
C PHE A 126 0.47 8.51 -28.56
N PHE A 127 -0.52 7.83 -27.96
CA PHE A 127 -1.65 7.26 -28.72
C PHE A 127 -2.96 8.04 -28.58
N TYR A 128 -3.27 8.56 -27.39
CA TYR A 128 -4.59 9.13 -27.09
C TYR A 128 -4.56 10.64 -26.87
N ASP A 129 -3.46 11.14 -26.33
CA ASP A 129 -3.18 12.55 -26.02
C ASP A 129 -4.33 13.28 -25.32
N SER A 130 -5.15 12.53 -24.58
CA SER A 130 -6.32 13.02 -23.87
C SER A 130 -6.28 12.57 -22.41
N PRO A 131 -6.84 13.36 -21.49
CA PRO A 131 -6.77 13.07 -20.06
C PRO A 131 -7.71 11.95 -19.60
N PHE A 132 -8.81 11.74 -20.33
CA PHE A 132 -9.87 10.81 -19.93
C PHE A 132 -9.43 9.34 -19.98
N PRO A 133 -8.77 8.85 -21.05
CA PRO A 133 -8.31 7.45 -21.09
C PRO A 133 -7.26 7.14 -20.02
N TYR A 134 -6.33 8.07 -19.75
CA TYR A 134 -5.32 7.90 -18.70
C TYR A 134 -5.95 7.69 -17.32
N ALA A 135 -6.92 8.54 -16.94
CA ALA A 135 -7.62 8.41 -15.66
C ALA A 135 -8.25 7.01 -15.50
N PHE A 136 -8.90 6.50 -16.55
CA PHE A 136 -9.52 5.18 -16.53
C PHE A 136 -8.48 4.05 -16.46
N MET A 137 -7.38 4.17 -17.20
CA MET A 137 -6.27 3.19 -17.17
C MET A 137 -5.62 3.11 -15.79
N VAL A 138 -5.41 4.25 -15.11
CA VAL A 138 -4.87 4.30 -13.75
C VAL A 138 -5.81 3.60 -12.77
N LEU A 139 -7.12 3.86 -12.85
CA LEU A 139 -8.11 3.21 -12.01
C LEU A 139 -8.15 1.70 -12.20
N LEU A 140 -8.22 1.22 -13.46
CA LEU A 140 -8.22 -0.21 -13.77
C LEU A 140 -6.95 -0.90 -13.28
N THR A 141 -5.79 -0.28 -13.49
CA THR A 141 -4.49 -0.81 -13.04
C THR A 141 -4.44 -0.90 -11.53
N THR A 142 -4.94 0.11 -10.82
CA THR A 142 -4.99 0.13 -9.36
C THR A 142 -5.87 -1.01 -8.81
N ILE A 143 -7.06 -1.21 -9.39
CA ILE A 143 -7.96 -2.29 -8.99
C ILE A 143 -7.31 -3.65 -9.27
N PHE A 144 -6.72 -3.83 -10.45
CA PHE A 144 -6.05 -5.07 -10.82
C PHE A 144 -4.87 -5.39 -9.88
N PHE A 145 -4.02 -4.40 -9.58
CA PHE A 145 -2.94 -4.55 -8.61
C PHE A 145 -3.45 -4.88 -7.21
N GLY A 146 -4.52 -4.21 -6.78
CA GLY A 146 -5.19 -4.52 -5.52
C GLY A 146 -5.66 -5.97 -5.47
N PHE A 147 -6.25 -6.49 -6.56
CA PHE A 147 -6.68 -7.88 -6.63
C PHE A 147 -5.51 -8.86 -6.63
N VAL A 148 -4.47 -8.61 -7.43
CA VAL A 148 -3.25 -9.45 -7.48
C VAL A 148 -2.57 -9.50 -6.11
N MET A 149 -2.47 -8.37 -5.42
CA MET A 149 -1.90 -8.28 -4.09
C MET A 149 -2.78 -9.02 -3.06
N ASN A 150 -4.11 -8.89 -3.15
CA ASN A 150 -5.03 -9.66 -2.30
C ASN A 150 -4.92 -11.18 -2.55
N LEU A 151 -4.81 -11.63 -3.80
CA LEU A 151 -4.63 -13.05 -4.13
C LEU A 151 -3.28 -13.58 -3.65
N ASP A 152 -2.20 -12.84 -3.90
CA ASP A 152 -0.87 -13.23 -3.49
C ASP A 152 -0.74 -13.27 -1.96
N PHE A 153 -1.35 -12.32 -1.27
CA PHE A 153 -1.43 -12.33 0.18
C PHE A 153 -2.39 -13.38 0.75
N GLY A 154 -3.49 -13.69 0.08
CA GLY A 154 -4.39 -14.78 0.47
C GLY A 154 -3.72 -16.15 0.49
N ARG A 155 -2.60 -16.33 -0.23
CA ARG A 155 -1.80 -17.57 -0.19
C ARG A 155 -0.96 -17.69 1.07
N TYR A 156 -0.64 -16.58 1.72
CA TYR A 156 0.01 -16.58 3.02
C TYR A 156 -1.09 -16.51 4.07
N GLN A 157 -1.01 -17.23 5.19
CA GLN A 157 -2.03 -17.16 6.26
C GLN A 157 -1.97 -15.83 7.03
N LEU A 158 -1.91 -14.72 6.31
CA LEU A 158 -2.02 -13.36 6.80
C LEU A 158 -3.38 -13.11 7.43
N SER A 159 -4.41 -13.91 7.13
CA SER A 159 -5.67 -13.90 7.87
C SER A 159 -5.49 -14.22 9.36
N LEU A 160 -4.59 -15.14 9.72
CA LEU A 160 -4.27 -15.45 11.12
C LEU A 160 -3.53 -14.28 11.78
N LEU A 161 -2.55 -13.71 11.06
CA LEU A 161 -1.77 -12.57 11.55
C LEU A 161 -2.65 -11.32 11.73
N THR A 162 -3.53 -11.07 10.76
CA THR A 162 -4.54 -9.98 10.79
C THR A 162 -5.58 -10.22 11.87
N SER A 163 -6.01 -11.47 12.08
CA SER A 163 -6.95 -11.83 13.15
C SER A 163 -6.34 -11.53 14.52
N VAL A 164 -5.13 -12.00 14.80
CA VAL A 164 -4.40 -11.72 16.06
C VAL A 164 -4.19 -10.21 16.26
N LEU A 165 -3.83 -9.48 15.19
CA LEU A 165 -3.69 -8.02 15.22
C LEU A 165 -5.02 -7.28 15.44
N SER A 166 -6.12 -7.76 14.85
CA SER A 166 -7.44 -7.16 15.03
C SER A 166 -7.99 -7.35 16.44
N THR A 167 -7.75 -8.52 17.06
CA THR A 167 -8.04 -8.77 18.47
C THR A 167 -7.26 -7.81 19.37
N LEU A 168 -6.01 -7.49 19.01
CA LEU A 168 -5.20 -6.54 19.76
C LEU A 168 -5.75 -5.11 19.68
N LYS A 169 -6.19 -4.65 18.50
CA LYS A 169 -6.82 -3.33 18.35
C LYS A 169 -8.09 -3.21 19.20
N GLY A 170 -8.87 -4.29 19.36
CA GLY A 170 -10.02 -4.32 20.26
C GLY A 170 -9.63 -4.17 21.73
N ASN A 171 -8.62 -4.93 22.18
CA ASN A 171 -8.20 -4.95 23.58
C ASN A 171 -7.50 -3.66 24.06
N VAL A 172 -6.88 -2.90 23.14
CA VAL A 172 -6.28 -1.58 23.44
C VAL A 172 -7.34 -0.48 23.58
N VAL A 173 -8.55 -0.68 23.07
CA VAL A 173 -9.65 0.30 23.18
C VAL A 173 -10.48 0.09 24.46
N GLU A 174 -10.38 -1.07 25.11
CA GLU A 174 -11.08 -1.40 26.36
C GLU A 174 -10.28 -1.12 27.64
N ASN A 175 -9.01 -0.72 27.55
CA ASN A 175 -8.19 -0.25 28.69
C ASN A 175 -7.88 1.24 28.58
#